data_AF-A0A8C7X0C6-F1
#
_entry.id   AF-A0A8C7X0C6-F1
#
_cell.length_a   1.000
_cell.length_b   1.000
_cell.length_c   1.000
_cell.angle_alpha   90.00
_cell.angle_beta   90.00
_cell.angle_gamma   90.00
#
_symmetry.space_group_name_H-M   'P 1'
#
loop_
_entity.id
_entity.type
_entity.pdbx_description
1 polymer ?
#
loop_
_entity_poly.entity_id
_entity_poly.type
_entity_poly.pdbx_seq_one_letter_code
_entity_poly.pdbx_strand_id
1 'polypeptide(L)'
;MTVTYSSKVANATFLSFHRLLLRWRGSIYKLLYREFLLFALLYTILSLIYRLALSEQQKRLFEKLSIYCDRYAEQIPVTFVLGFYVTLVVNRWWNQFLNLPWPDRLMFHISSCVQGKDEYGRLLRRTLVRYINLTSLLIFRSVSTAVCKRFPTIDHVVEAGFMTPEERKVFENIRSPHLKYWIPVVWFSNLASRARQEGRIQDAIDLQNILNEMNTFRTWCATLFGYDWVGIPLVYTQVVTLAVYTFFFACLIGRQFLDPAQGHPGHDLDLYVPVFTLLQFFFYSGWLKVAEQLINPFGEDDDDFEANWIIDRNLQVSLLAVDEMHMNLPHMTKDIYWNDSDARPPYTLAAADYCIPSFLGSTTDMGSALSFWSLVYHRSSVFKITYDQQNPERGQLYFYINSRCFKVVKLLTTHLFHFSRTQIFSLLSLV
;
A
#
# COMPACT_ATOMS: atom_id res chain seq x y z
N MET A 1 6.77 2.43 12.75
CA MET A 1 5.48 1.85 12.36
C MET A 1 4.78 2.72 11.34
N THR A 2 4.95 2.33 10.07
CA THR A 2 4.26 2.83 8.87
C THR A 2 2.79 3.12 9.13
N VAL A 3 2.24 4.20 8.55
CA VAL A 3 0.86 4.65 8.83
C VAL A 3 -0.13 4.00 7.88
N THR A 4 -0.73 2.89 8.30
CA THR A 4 -1.82 2.25 7.54
C THR A 4 -3.17 2.96 7.76
N TYR A 5 -3.86 3.33 6.68
CA TYR A 5 -5.20 3.92 6.72
C TYR A 5 -6.21 3.32 5.73
N SER A 6 -5.85 2.24 5.03
CA SER A 6 -6.66 1.62 3.96
C SER A 6 -8.09 1.29 4.39
N SER A 7 -8.29 0.75 5.59
CA SER A 7 -9.62 0.41 6.10
C SER A 7 -10.51 1.64 6.35
N LYS A 8 -9.92 2.82 6.57
CA LYS A 8 -10.67 4.07 6.80
C LYS A 8 -11.15 4.72 5.50
N VAL A 9 -10.53 4.37 4.37
CA VAL A 9 -10.87 4.86 3.03
C VAL A 9 -11.41 3.77 2.10
N ALA A 10 -11.78 2.61 2.66
CA ALA A 10 -12.30 1.48 1.88
C ALA A 10 -13.54 1.84 1.05
N ASN A 11 -14.35 2.78 1.55
CA ASN A 11 -15.53 3.30 0.87
C ASN A 11 -15.41 4.80 0.61
N ALA A 12 -15.83 5.23 -0.58
CA ALA A 12 -15.95 6.63 -0.94
C ALA A 12 -17.17 7.26 -0.24
N THR A 13 -16.97 7.79 0.96
CA THR A 13 -17.98 8.52 1.74
C THR A 13 -17.68 10.01 1.76
N PHE A 14 -18.71 10.84 1.99
CA PHE A 14 -18.60 12.32 1.94
C PHE A 14 -17.42 12.90 2.72
N LEU A 15 -17.11 12.35 3.90
CA LEU A 15 -16.02 12.82 4.77
C LEU A 15 -14.79 11.90 4.81
N SER A 16 -14.64 10.98 3.86
CA SER A 16 -13.56 9.99 3.88
C SER A 16 -12.18 10.63 3.98
N PHE A 17 -11.83 11.55 3.06
CA PHE A 17 -10.54 12.24 3.06
C PHE A 17 -10.47 13.38 4.08
N HIS A 18 -11.60 14.04 4.38
CA HIS A 18 -11.67 15.06 5.42
C HIS A 18 -11.21 14.53 6.79
N ARG A 19 -11.53 13.26 7.11
CA ARG A 19 -11.06 12.60 8.34
C ARG A 19 -9.55 12.38 8.37
N LEU A 20 -8.88 12.29 7.22
CA LEU A 20 -7.42 12.12 7.15
C LEU A 20 -6.69 13.40 7.54
N LEU A 21 -7.25 14.57 7.24
CA LEU A 21 -6.70 15.87 7.64
C LEU A 21 -6.67 16.07 9.17
N LEU A 22 -7.38 15.25 9.95
CA LEU A 22 -7.36 15.32 11.41
C LEU A 22 -6.29 14.39 12.04
N ARG A 23 -5.51 13.66 11.23
CA ARG A 23 -4.46 12.76 11.73
C ARG A 23 -3.14 13.51 11.93
N TRP A 24 -2.43 13.15 12.99
CA TRP A 24 -1.11 13.73 13.32
C TRP A 24 0.07 12.86 12.89
N ARG A 25 0.02 11.56 13.16
CA ARG A 25 1.10 10.61 12.82
C ARG A 25 1.22 10.47 11.30
N GLY A 26 2.44 10.59 10.75
CA GLY A 26 2.69 10.59 9.30
C GLY A 26 2.01 11.73 8.55
N SER A 27 1.61 12.80 9.24
CA SER A 27 0.87 13.89 8.63
C SER A 27 1.78 15.00 8.10
N ILE A 28 1.25 15.74 7.13
CA ILE A 28 1.84 16.97 6.61
C ILE A 28 2.14 17.99 7.73
N TYR A 29 1.33 18.05 8.79
CA TYR A 29 1.51 18.99 9.90
C TYR A 29 2.75 18.64 10.72
N LYS A 30 2.96 17.34 11.00
CA LYS A 30 4.14 16.87 11.73
C LYS A 30 5.43 17.12 10.95
N LEU A 31 5.37 17.05 9.62
CA LEU A 31 6.53 17.29 8.75
C LEU A 31 6.84 18.78 8.55
N LEU A 32 5.85 19.67 8.60
CA LEU A 32 6.01 21.09 8.25
C LEU A 32 6.03 22.06 9.44
N TYR A 33 5.65 21.64 10.65
CA TYR A 33 5.39 22.63 11.72
C TYR A 33 6.59 23.54 12.01
N ARG A 34 7.83 23.05 11.88
CA ARG A 34 9.04 23.84 12.14
C ARG A 34 9.25 24.90 11.05
N GLU A 35 9.21 24.49 9.79
CA GLU A 35 9.39 25.37 8.64
C GLU A 35 8.23 26.37 8.52
N PHE A 36 7.00 25.92 8.83
CA PHE A 36 5.82 26.77 8.86
C PHE A 36 5.93 27.86 9.93
N LEU A 37 6.34 27.50 11.15
CA LEU A 37 6.56 28.48 12.23
C LEU A 37 7.68 29.47 11.87
N LEU A 38 8.77 29.01 11.27
CA LEU A 38 9.85 29.87 10.79
C LEU A 38 9.35 30.85 9.71
N PHE A 39 8.62 30.35 8.71
CA PHE A 39 8.07 31.19 7.64
C PHE A 39 7.10 32.24 8.20
N ALA A 40 6.16 31.83 9.07
CA ALA A 40 5.21 32.72 9.71
C ALA A 40 5.90 33.78 10.59
N LEU A 41 6.94 33.39 11.34
CA LEU A 41 7.74 34.30 12.15
C LEU A 41 8.46 35.34 11.28
N LEU A 42 9.17 34.90 10.24
CA LEU A 42 9.88 35.81 9.33
C LEU A 42 8.93 36.77 8.61
N TYR A 43 7.77 36.27 8.16
CA TYR A 43 6.75 37.10 7.54
C TYR A 43 6.24 38.18 8.52
N THR A 44 5.98 37.78 9.76
CA THR A 44 5.50 38.69 10.81
C THR A 44 6.55 39.74 11.15
N ILE A 45 7.83 39.35 11.28
CA ILE A 45 8.93 40.28 11.55
C ILE A 45 9.03 41.32 10.42
N LEU A 46 8.97 40.90 9.15
CA LEU A 46 9.01 41.82 8.02
C LEU A 46 7.80 42.78 8.01
N SER A 47 6.60 42.28 8.31
CA SER A 47 5.40 43.10 8.44
C SER A 47 5.53 44.15 9.56
N LEU A 48 6.08 43.77 10.72
CA LEU A 48 6.33 44.70 11.82
C LEU A 48 7.40 45.74 11.47
N ILE A 49 8.47 45.34 10.78
CA ILE A 49 9.50 46.27 10.30
C ILE A 49 8.88 47.30 9.35
N TYR A 50 8.09 46.85 8.36
CA TYR A 50 7.42 47.75 7.42
C TYR A 50 6.50 48.75 8.11
N ARG A 51 5.72 48.30 9.10
CA ARG A 51 4.72 49.13 9.79
C ARG A 51 5.32 50.09 10.82
N LEU A 52 6.27 49.61 11.62
CA LEU A 52 6.72 50.30 12.85
C LEU A 52 8.12 50.90 12.74
N ALA A 53 8.99 50.34 11.91
CA ALA A 53 10.41 50.71 11.89
C ALA A 53 10.83 51.51 10.65
N LEU A 54 10.25 51.24 9.47
CA LEU A 54 10.62 51.92 8.24
C LEU A 54 10.09 53.37 8.20
N SER A 55 10.94 54.30 7.75
CA SER A 55 10.52 55.66 7.43
C SER A 55 9.63 55.70 6.18
N GLU A 56 8.90 56.79 5.95
CA GLU A 56 8.02 56.92 4.78
C GLU A 56 8.77 56.70 3.46
N GLN A 57 9.99 57.22 3.32
CA GLN A 57 10.81 56.99 2.11
C GLN A 57 11.19 55.51 1.94
N GLN A 58 11.54 54.83 3.04
CA GLN A 58 11.89 53.41 3.02
C GLN A 58 10.68 52.52 2.73
N LYS A 59 9.49 52.87 3.23
CA LYS A 59 8.23 52.18 2.91
C LYS A 59 7.93 52.20 1.42
N ARG A 60 8.10 53.36 0.75
CA ARG A 60 7.91 53.44 -0.71
C ARG A 60 8.89 52.58 -1.50
N LEU A 61 10.13 52.41 -1.00
CA LEU A 61 11.09 51.50 -1.61
C LEU A 61 10.70 50.03 -1.37
N PHE A 62 10.27 49.70 -0.15
CA PHE A 62 9.81 48.37 0.20
C PHE A 62 8.58 47.94 -0.61
N GLU A 63 7.61 48.83 -0.81
CA GLU A 63 6.43 48.59 -1.65
C GLU A 63 6.84 48.24 -3.09
N LYS A 64 7.79 48.98 -3.68
CA LYS A 64 8.33 48.65 -5.02
C LYS A 64 9.02 47.29 -5.04
N LEU A 65 9.77 46.95 -3.99
CA LEU A 65 10.43 45.65 -3.86
C LEU A 65 9.40 44.51 -3.71
N SER A 66 8.35 44.72 -2.92
CA SER A 66 7.25 43.76 -2.74
C SER A 66 6.60 43.45 -4.09
N ILE A 67 6.19 44.48 -4.83
CA ILE A 67 5.56 44.33 -6.16
C ILE A 67 6.52 43.64 -7.14
N TYR A 68 7.82 43.93 -7.06
CA TYR A 68 8.84 43.25 -7.86
C TYR A 68 8.89 41.75 -7.52
N CYS A 69 9.03 41.40 -6.24
CA CYS A 69 9.10 40.01 -5.79
C CYS A 69 7.84 39.22 -6.13
N ASP A 70 6.65 39.83 -6.01
CA ASP A 70 5.38 39.17 -6.33
C ASP A 70 5.30 38.78 -7.82
N ARG A 71 5.69 39.70 -8.71
CA ARG A 71 5.75 39.44 -10.15
C ARG A 71 6.66 38.27 -10.51
N TYR A 72 7.81 38.14 -9.85
CA TYR A 72 8.73 37.02 -10.10
C TYR A 72 8.26 35.72 -9.45
N ALA A 73 7.56 35.77 -8.31
CA ALA A 73 7.00 34.58 -7.68
C ALA A 73 6.04 33.84 -8.62
N GLU A 74 5.21 34.57 -9.39
CA GLU A 74 4.28 34.00 -10.37
C GLU A 74 4.98 33.35 -11.58
N GLN A 75 6.21 33.75 -11.89
CA GLN A 75 6.96 33.23 -13.04
C GLN A 75 7.69 31.92 -12.73
N ILE A 76 7.84 31.54 -11.46
CA ILE A 76 8.58 30.32 -11.08
C ILE A 76 7.66 29.10 -11.30
N PRO A 77 8.02 28.16 -12.20
CA PRO A 77 7.17 27.02 -12.54
C PRO A 77 7.31 25.88 -11.51
N VAL A 78 7.07 26.17 -10.22
CA VAL A 78 7.28 25.23 -9.11
C VAL A 78 6.48 23.94 -9.31
N THR A 79 5.20 24.06 -9.70
CA THR A 79 4.28 22.93 -9.89
C THR A 79 4.84 21.88 -10.86
N PHE A 80 5.44 22.31 -11.98
CA PHE A 80 5.97 21.42 -13.00
C PHE A 80 7.19 20.65 -12.44
N VAL A 81 8.18 21.40 -11.95
CA VAL A 81 9.44 20.81 -11.44
C VAL A 81 9.18 19.86 -10.28
N LEU A 82 8.29 20.24 -9.37
CA LEU A 82 7.90 19.44 -8.22
C LEU A 82 7.11 18.19 -8.62
N GLY A 83 6.20 18.31 -9.59
CA GLY A 83 5.42 17.19 -10.10
C GLY A 83 6.27 16.06 -10.70
N PHE A 84 7.23 16.39 -11.58
CA PHE A 84 8.13 15.38 -12.14
C PHE A 84 9.03 14.75 -11.08
N TYR A 85 9.58 15.58 -10.19
CA TYR A 85 10.47 15.10 -9.14
C TYR A 85 9.77 14.17 -8.14
N VAL A 86 8.61 14.57 -7.63
CA VAL A 86 7.83 13.74 -6.68
C VAL A 86 7.38 12.45 -7.33
N THR A 87 6.96 12.48 -8.60
CA THR A 87 6.60 11.26 -9.35
C THR A 87 7.79 10.30 -9.47
N LEU A 88 8.99 10.81 -9.76
CA LEU A 88 10.21 10.01 -9.78
C LEU A 88 10.49 9.38 -8.40
N VAL A 89 10.38 10.15 -7.32
CA VAL A 89 10.57 9.66 -5.95
C VAL A 89 9.57 8.56 -5.60
N VAL A 90 8.28 8.78 -5.84
CA VAL A 90 7.20 7.80 -5.55
C VAL A 90 7.41 6.51 -6.34
N ASN A 91 7.82 6.59 -7.61
CA ASN A 91 8.12 5.41 -8.41
C ASN A 91 9.32 4.61 -7.85
N ARG A 92 10.38 5.30 -7.42
CA ARG A 92 11.52 4.65 -6.76
C ARG A 92 11.14 4.03 -5.43
N TRP A 93 10.35 4.74 -4.62
CA TRP A 93 9.82 4.26 -3.35
C TRP A 93 9.02 2.96 -3.54
N TRP A 94 8.10 2.93 -4.49
CA TRP A 94 7.28 1.75 -4.77
C TRP A 94 8.10 0.58 -5.31
N ASN A 95 9.05 0.85 -6.20
CA ASN A 95 9.95 -0.19 -6.69
C ASN A 95 10.84 -0.77 -5.58
N GLN A 96 11.29 0.04 -4.61
CA GLN A 96 11.99 -0.48 -3.43
C GLN A 96 11.07 -1.38 -2.59
N PHE A 97 9.81 -0.98 -2.38
CA PHE A 97 8.82 -1.80 -1.67
C PHE A 97 8.59 -3.17 -2.34
N LEU A 98 8.42 -3.19 -3.67
CA LEU A 98 8.21 -4.43 -4.43
C LEU A 98 9.43 -5.37 -4.43
N ASN A 99 10.62 -4.83 -4.13
CA ASN A 99 11.87 -5.60 -4.07
C ASN A 99 12.33 -5.88 -2.63
N LEU A 100 11.43 -5.77 -1.65
CA LEU A 100 11.72 -6.26 -0.29
C LEU A 100 11.90 -7.80 -0.35
N PRO A 101 13.01 -8.35 0.18
CA PRO A 101 13.28 -9.78 0.09
C PRO A 101 12.36 -10.60 1.01
N TRP A 102 11.45 -11.36 0.41
CA TRP A 102 10.56 -12.30 1.10
C TRP A 102 11.01 -13.76 0.91
N PRO A 103 11.17 -14.55 1.99
CA PRO A 103 11.64 -15.93 1.90
C PRO A 103 10.56 -16.91 1.41
N ASP A 104 9.30 -16.49 1.31
CA ASP A 104 8.13 -17.36 1.15
C ASP A 104 8.23 -18.32 -0.04
N ARG A 105 8.66 -17.83 -1.21
CA ARG A 105 8.81 -18.70 -2.39
C ARG A 105 9.85 -19.80 -2.15
N LEU A 106 11.00 -19.43 -1.58
CA LEU A 106 12.06 -20.37 -1.25
C LEU A 106 11.67 -21.32 -0.12
N MET A 107 11.00 -20.85 0.92
CA MET A 107 10.61 -21.70 2.05
C MET A 107 9.63 -22.79 1.62
N PHE A 108 8.73 -22.50 0.67
CA PHE A 108 7.83 -23.51 0.09
C PHE A 108 8.62 -24.60 -0.64
N HIS A 109 9.53 -24.22 -1.53
CA HIS A 109 10.37 -25.19 -2.25
C HIS A 109 11.26 -26.01 -1.31
N ILE A 110 11.87 -25.38 -0.30
CA ILE A 110 12.72 -26.08 0.67
C ILE A 110 11.89 -27.06 1.49
N SER A 111 10.69 -26.66 1.94
CA SER A 111 9.81 -27.52 2.71
C SER A 111 9.33 -28.73 1.90
N SER A 112 9.01 -28.56 0.61
CA SER A 112 8.50 -29.66 -0.22
C SER A 112 9.58 -30.55 -0.81
N CYS A 113 10.72 -29.99 -1.24
CA CYS A 113 11.70 -30.70 -2.05
C CYS A 113 12.88 -31.27 -1.24
N VAL A 114 13.19 -30.71 -0.06
CA VAL A 114 14.30 -31.19 0.78
C VAL A 114 13.80 -32.24 1.79
N GLN A 115 14.03 -33.50 1.46
CA GLN A 115 13.50 -34.67 2.16
C GLN A 115 14.26 -34.99 3.46
N GLY A 116 13.57 -35.64 4.40
CA GLY A 116 14.15 -36.20 5.63
C GLY A 116 13.42 -35.75 6.89
N LYS A 117 12.90 -36.72 7.65
CA LYS A 117 12.28 -36.49 8.97
C LYS A 117 13.26 -36.68 10.13
N ASP A 118 14.47 -37.15 9.83
CA ASP A 118 15.57 -37.27 10.75
C ASP A 118 16.17 -35.90 11.10
N GLU A 119 16.98 -35.87 12.16
CA GLU A 119 17.61 -34.67 12.68
C GLU A 119 18.43 -33.93 11.60
N TYR A 120 19.13 -34.68 10.74
CA TYR A 120 19.91 -34.09 9.66
C TYR A 120 19.03 -33.42 8.59
N GLY A 121 17.92 -34.05 8.17
CA GLY A 121 16.98 -33.44 7.22
C GLY A 121 16.38 -32.14 7.76
N ARG A 122 16.03 -32.13 9.06
CA ARG A 122 15.59 -30.92 9.77
C ARG A 122 16.68 -29.85 9.80
N LEU A 123 17.90 -30.20 10.19
CA LEU A 123 19.05 -29.29 10.23
C LEU A 123 19.32 -28.67 8.86
N LEU A 124 19.27 -29.47 7.80
CA LEU A 124 19.50 -29.06 6.42
C LEU A 124 18.49 -28.00 5.97
N ARG A 125 17.19 -28.26 6.15
CA ARG A 125 16.12 -27.33 5.81
C ARG A 125 16.22 -26.01 6.57
N ARG A 126 16.44 -26.08 7.89
CA ARG A 126 16.59 -24.90 8.76
C ARG A 126 17.82 -24.07 8.38
N THR A 127 18.93 -24.73 8.03
CA THR A 127 20.17 -24.06 7.61
C THR A 127 20.01 -23.35 6.27
N LEU A 128 19.36 -23.99 5.28
CA LEU A 128 19.06 -23.37 3.99
C LEU A 128 18.25 -22.08 4.17
N VAL A 129 17.16 -22.14 4.95
CA VAL A 129 16.34 -20.96 5.24
C VAL A 129 17.10 -19.90 6.03
N ARG A 130 17.94 -20.30 6.98
CA ARG A 130 18.76 -19.34 7.75
C ARG A 130 19.75 -18.59 6.86
N TYR A 131 20.31 -19.21 5.81
CA TYR A 131 21.14 -18.50 4.84
C TYR A 131 20.36 -17.46 4.03
N ILE A 132 19.11 -17.74 3.67
CA ILE A 132 18.21 -16.75 3.03
C ILE A 132 17.99 -15.56 3.96
N ASN A 133 17.62 -15.84 5.20
CA ASN A 133 17.35 -14.81 6.22
C ASN A 133 18.62 -14.01 6.53
N LEU A 134 19.79 -14.66 6.61
CA LEU A 134 21.06 -14.00 6.82
C LEU A 134 21.42 -13.06 5.67
N THR A 135 21.22 -13.46 4.42
CA THR A 135 21.37 -12.55 3.26
C THR A 135 20.44 -11.35 3.37
N SER A 136 19.15 -11.56 3.71
CA SER A 136 18.21 -10.44 3.88
C SER A 136 18.63 -9.48 4.99
N LEU A 137 19.10 -10.00 6.13
CA LEU A 137 19.55 -9.19 7.25
C LEU A 137 20.82 -8.39 6.89
N LEU A 138 21.77 -9.02 6.20
CA LEU A 138 23.00 -8.34 5.76
C LEU A 138 22.72 -7.22 4.76
N ILE A 139 21.73 -7.36 3.87
CA ILE A 139 21.34 -6.24 3.00
C ILE A 139 20.56 -5.17 3.76
N PHE A 140 19.59 -5.56 4.60
CA PHE A 140 18.80 -4.60 5.37
C PHE A 140 19.65 -3.77 6.33
N ARG A 141 20.64 -4.36 7.02
CA ARG A 141 21.56 -3.59 7.88
C ARG A 141 22.41 -2.58 7.12
N SER A 142 22.59 -2.78 5.81
CA SER A 142 23.38 -1.89 4.96
C SER A 142 22.57 -0.72 4.41
N VAL A 143 21.28 -0.93 4.11
CA VAL A 143 20.42 0.10 3.49
C VAL A 143 19.48 0.78 4.50
N SER A 144 19.26 0.19 5.68
CA SER A 144 18.35 0.73 6.70
C SER A 144 19.06 1.15 7.97
N THR A 145 18.86 2.41 8.37
CA THR A 145 19.39 2.95 9.62
C THR A 145 18.75 2.27 10.83
N ALA A 146 17.44 2.01 10.78
CA ALA A 146 16.70 1.31 11.83
C ALA A 146 17.22 -0.11 12.08
N VAL A 147 17.61 -0.84 11.01
CA VAL A 147 18.18 -2.19 11.13
C VAL A 147 19.66 -2.13 11.54
N CYS A 148 20.42 -1.17 11.02
CA CYS A 148 21.81 -0.95 11.41
C CYS A 148 21.94 -0.68 12.92
N LYS A 149 21.05 0.14 13.50
CA LYS A 149 21.01 0.38 14.96
C LYS A 149 20.69 -0.89 15.76
N ARG A 150 19.88 -1.79 15.22
CA ARG A 150 19.56 -3.08 15.85
C ARG A 150 20.72 -4.08 15.75
N PHE A 151 21.45 -4.07 14.64
CA PHE A 151 22.57 -4.99 14.39
C PHE A 151 23.85 -4.24 13.99
N PRO A 152 24.51 -3.47 14.87
CA PRO A 152 25.63 -2.59 14.50
C PRO A 152 26.90 -3.32 14.10
N THR A 153 27.13 -4.53 14.62
CA THR A 153 28.29 -5.38 14.29
C THR A 153 27.85 -6.78 13.85
N ILE A 154 28.78 -7.57 13.31
CA ILE A 154 28.53 -8.98 12.98
C ILE A 154 28.35 -9.81 14.25
N ASP A 155 28.91 -9.40 15.40
CA ASP A 155 28.63 -10.05 16.69
C ASP A 155 27.12 -10.05 17.00
N HIS A 156 26.45 -8.91 16.82
CA HIS A 156 25.00 -8.80 17.05
C HIS A 156 24.19 -9.71 16.10
N VAL A 157 24.68 -9.92 14.88
CA VAL A 157 24.07 -10.86 13.91
C VAL A 157 24.21 -12.32 14.39
N VAL A 158 25.34 -12.64 15.02
CA VAL A 158 25.59 -13.97 15.61
C VAL A 158 24.78 -14.19 16.88
N GLU A 159 24.80 -13.23 17.81
CA GLU A 159 24.05 -13.28 19.07
C GLU A 159 22.55 -13.38 18.85
N ALA A 160 22.03 -12.74 17.79
CA ALA A 160 20.63 -12.84 17.39
C ALA A 160 20.27 -14.17 16.69
N GLY A 161 21.23 -15.06 16.44
CA GLY A 161 20.99 -16.40 15.90
C GLY A 161 20.84 -16.48 14.37
N PHE A 162 21.15 -15.42 13.62
CA PHE A 162 21.13 -15.46 12.15
C PHE A 162 22.39 -16.10 11.57
N MET A 163 23.52 -16.00 12.27
CA MET A 163 24.81 -16.57 11.88
C MET A 163 25.37 -17.37 13.05
N THR A 164 25.95 -18.55 12.80
CA THR A 164 26.63 -19.29 13.87
C THR A 164 28.06 -18.78 14.09
N PRO A 165 28.68 -19.01 15.26
CA PRO A 165 30.08 -18.62 15.48
C PRO A 165 31.06 -19.24 14.48
N GLU A 166 30.81 -20.47 14.02
CA GLU A 166 31.65 -21.12 13.00
C GLU A 166 31.46 -20.49 11.61
N GLU A 167 30.22 -20.17 11.22
CA GLU A 167 29.97 -19.43 9.98
C GLU A 167 30.63 -18.07 9.98
N ARG A 168 30.66 -17.39 11.13
CA ARG A 168 31.37 -16.11 11.27
C ARG A 168 32.86 -16.25 10.97
N LYS A 169 33.53 -17.27 11.53
CA LYS A 169 34.95 -17.52 11.23
C LYS A 169 35.16 -17.69 9.72
N VAL A 170 34.30 -18.47 9.05
CA VAL A 170 34.37 -18.66 7.59
C VAL A 170 34.10 -17.35 6.84
N PHE A 171 33.10 -16.57 7.27
CA PHE A 171 32.72 -15.29 6.67
C PHE A 171 33.84 -14.24 6.73
N GLU A 172 34.54 -14.18 7.87
CA GLU A 172 35.65 -13.25 8.09
C GLU A 172 36.90 -13.67 7.31
N ASN A 173 37.17 -14.97 7.21
CA ASN A 173 38.31 -15.51 6.47
C ASN A 173 38.23 -15.27 4.94
N ILE A 174 37.03 -15.07 4.38
CA ILE A 174 36.85 -14.71 2.97
C ILE A 174 37.34 -13.27 2.75
N ARG A 175 38.49 -13.10 2.10
CA ARG A 175 39.06 -11.78 1.80
C ARG A 175 38.29 -11.12 0.65
N SER A 176 37.51 -10.09 0.97
CA SER A 176 36.85 -9.22 0.00
C SER A 176 36.68 -7.83 0.61
N PRO A 177 37.03 -6.75 -0.12
CA PRO A 177 36.80 -5.39 0.32
C PRO A 177 35.34 -4.94 0.12
N HIS A 178 34.51 -5.75 -0.54
CA HIS A 178 33.14 -5.41 -0.89
C HIS A 178 32.13 -5.90 0.14
N LEU A 179 30.90 -5.36 0.11
CA LEU A 179 29.81 -5.80 0.98
C LEU A 179 29.51 -7.29 0.75
N LYS A 180 29.56 -8.08 1.82
CA LYS A 180 29.55 -9.55 1.80
C LYS A 180 28.16 -10.19 1.90
N TYR A 181 27.07 -9.47 1.59
CA TYR A 181 25.70 -10.01 1.67
C TYR A 181 25.45 -11.21 0.72
N TRP A 182 26.30 -11.35 -0.31
CA TRP A 182 26.27 -12.43 -1.29
C TRP A 182 26.88 -13.75 -0.79
N ILE A 183 27.64 -13.74 0.31
CA ILE A 183 28.30 -14.96 0.82
C ILE A 183 27.30 -16.05 1.21
N PRO A 184 26.23 -15.77 2.00
CA PRO A 184 25.25 -16.80 2.34
C PRO A 184 24.48 -17.32 1.12
N VAL A 185 24.38 -16.54 0.04
CA VAL A 185 23.81 -17.01 -1.24
C VAL A 185 24.67 -18.11 -1.86
N VAL A 186 25.99 -17.96 -1.82
CA VAL A 186 26.93 -18.98 -2.29
C VAL A 186 26.87 -20.22 -1.39
N TRP A 187 26.81 -20.03 -0.07
CA TRP A 187 26.65 -21.13 0.88
C TRP A 187 25.34 -21.90 0.66
N PHE A 188 24.25 -21.19 0.39
CA PHE A 188 22.96 -21.78 0.04
C PHE A 188 23.06 -22.65 -1.20
N SER A 189 23.59 -22.13 -2.31
CA SER A 189 23.69 -22.88 -3.56
C SER A 189 24.55 -24.14 -3.43
N ASN A 190 25.66 -24.05 -2.70
CA ASN A 190 26.53 -25.19 -2.42
C ASN A 190 25.84 -26.22 -1.50
N LEU A 191 25.12 -25.77 -0.47
CA LEU A 191 24.40 -26.66 0.44
C LEU A 191 23.24 -27.37 -0.28
N ALA A 192 22.51 -26.67 -1.15
CA ALA A 192 21.47 -27.26 -1.99
C ALA A 192 22.06 -28.30 -2.96
N SER A 193 23.21 -28.01 -3.56
CA SER A 193 23.92 -28.94 -4.44
C SER A 193 24.40 -30.18 -3.68
N ARG A 194 24.92 -30.00 -2.46
CA ARG A 194 25.31 -31.11 -1.57
C ARG A 194 24.11 -31.95 -1.15
N ALA A 195 23.00 -31.32 -0.79
CA ALA A 195 21.74 -32.00 -0.47
C ALA A 195 21.27 -32.90 -1.63
N ARG A 196 21.45 -32.47 -2.88
CA ARG A 196 21.15 -33.28 -4.06
C ARG A 196 22.08 -34.48 -4.21
N GLN A 197 23.37 -34.31 -3.95
CA GLN A 197 24.36 -35.41 -3.98
C GLN A 197 24.08 -36.44 -2.89
N GLU A 198 23.62 -35.99 -1.72
CA GLU A 198 23.21 -36.83 -0.58
C GLU A 198 21.82 -37.46 -0.75
N GLY A 199 21.14 -37.24 -1.89
CA GLY A 199 19.80 -37.77 -2.15
C GLY A 199 18.67 -37.13 -1.33
N ARG A 200 18.95 -36.01 -0.64
CA ARG A 200 17.94 -35.24 0.11
C ARG A 200 17.06 -34.40 -0.81
N ILE A 201 17.57 -34.01 -1.97
CA ILE A 201 16.77 -33.50 -3.09
C ILE A 201 16.77 -34.62 -4.14
N GLN A 202 15.60 -35.02 -4.63
CA GLN A 202 15.49 -36.19 -5.51
C GLN A 202 15.90 -35.86 -6.95
N ASP A 203 15.33 -34.80 -7.51
CA ASP A 203 15.48 -34.48 -8.93
C ASP A 203 16.36 -33.26 -9.18
N ALA A 204 17.03 -33.24 -10.34
CA ALA A 204 17.81 -32.08 -10.78
C ALA A 204 16.90 -30.88 -11.07
N ILE A 205 15.64 -31.12 -11.45
CA ILE A 205 14.63 -30.09 -11.71
C ILE A 205 14.27 -29.36 -10.41
N ASP A 206 14.09 -30.09 -9.30
CA ASP A 206 13.84 -29.48 -7.98
C ASP A 206 14.98 -28.59 -7.53
N LEU A 207 16.22 -29.07 -7.71
CA LEU A 207 17.41 -28.27 -7.43
C LEU A 207 17.44 -27.01 -8.30
N GLN A 208 17.18 -27.14 -9.61
CA GLN A 208 17.14 -26.00 -10.53
C GLN A 208 16.08 -24.97 -10.12
N ASN A 209 14.89 -25.42 -9.73
CA ASN A 209 13.82 -24.54 -9.25
C ASN A 209 14.23 -23.78 -7.99
N ILE A 210 14.81 -24.47 -6.99
CA ILE A 210 15.33 -23.84 -5.76
C ILE A 210 16.41 -22.79 -6.09
N LEU A 211 17.35 -23.11 -6.99
CA LEU A 211 18.43 -22.19 -7.35
C LEU A 211 17.92 -21.00 -8.18
N ASN A 212 16.93 -21.19 -9.05
CA ASN A 212 16.30 -20.11 -9.80
C ASN A 212 15.59 -19.14 -8.86
N GLU A 213 14.83 -19.65 -7.90
CA GLU A 213 14.18 -18.82 -6.88
C GLU A 213 15.20 -18.08 -6.01
N MET A 214 16.33 -18.71 -5.69
CA MET A 214 17.40 -18.05 -4.97
C MET A 214 18.03 -16.91 -5.78
N ASN A 215 18.15 -17.07 -7.10
CA ASN A 215 18.61 -16.00 -7.98
C ASN A 215 17.62 -14.84 -8.07
N THR A 216 16.31 -15.10 -8.09
CA THR A 216 15.28 -14.06 -7.99
C THR A 216 15.39 -13.31 -6.66
N PHE A 217 15.53 -14.03 -5.55
CA PHE A 217 15.72 -13.44 -4.22
C PHE A 217 16.99 -12.58 -4.13
N ARG A 218 18.11 -13.06 -4.71
CA ARG A 218 19.36 -12.30 -4.82
C ARG A 218 19.17 -11.02 -5.65
N THR A 219 18.37 -11.07 -6.72
CA THR A 219 18.06 -9.89 -7.54
C THR A 219 17.34 -8.83 -6.71
N TRP A 220 16.34 -9.20 -5.89
CA TRP A 220 15.69 -8.26 -4.97
C TRP A 220 16.70 -7.56 -4.03
N CYS A 221 17.60 -8.34 -3.41
CA CYS A 221 18.65 -7.79 -2.55
C CYS A 221 19.60 -6.84 -3.31
N ALA A 222 19.99 -7.21 -4.53
CA ALA A 222 20.84 -6.37 -5.37
C ALA A 222 20.14 -5.09 -5.83
N THR A 223 18.83 -5.15 -6.08
CA THR A 223 18.02 -3.97 -6.42
C THR A 223 17.97 -3.00 -5.25
N LEU A 224 17.79 -3.47 -4.00
CA LEU A 224 17.87 -2.61 -2.82
C LEU A 224 19.25 -1.96 -2.68
N PHE A 225 20.33 -2.74 -2.84
CA PHE A 225 21.70 -2.20 -2.85
C PHE A 225 21.88 -1.13 -3.95
N GLY A 226 21.32 -1.35 -5.13
CA GLY A 226 21.39 -0.40 -6.24
C GLY A 226 20.66 0.92 -5.96
N TYR A 227 19.50 0.87 -5.29
CA TYR A 227 18.76 2.07 -4.91
C TYR A 227 19.45 2.88 -3.81
N ASP A 228 20.10 2.20 -2.87
CA ASP A 228 20.91 2.81 -1.81
C ASP A 228 22.19 3.46 -2.38
N TRP A 229 22.91 2.76 -3.27
CA TRP A 229 24.12 3.29 -3.89
C TRP A 229 23.83 4.42 -4.89
N VAL A 230 22.82 4.26 -5.74
CA VAL A 230 22.47 5.21 -6.81
C VAL A 230 21.16 5.91 -6.46
N GLY A 231 21.29 6.95 -5.63
CA GLY A 231 20.23 7.90 -5.32
C GLY A 231 19.77 8.74 -6.52
N ILE A 232 18.75 9.56 -6.32
CA ILE A 232 18.38 10.59 -7.32
C ILE A 232 19.55 11.58 -7.43
N PRO A 233 19.96 12.01 -8.65
CA PRO A 233 21.08 12.93 -8.82
C PRO A 233 20.95 14.16 -7.93
N LEU A 234 21.99 14.45 -7.15
CA LEU A 234 22.00 15.55 -6.18
C LEU A 234 21.58 16.89 -6.80
N VAL A 235 22.06 17.17 -8.01
CA VAL A 235 21.71 18.38 -8.77
C VAL A 235 20.20 18.51 -8.99
N TYR A 236 19.49 17.40 -9.21
CA TYR A 236 18.05 17.45 -9.42
C TYR A 236 17.32 17.79 -8.12
N THR A 237 17.69 17.14 -7.01
CA THR A 237 17.18 17.49 -5.67
C THR A 237 17.46 18.96 -5.33
N GLN A 238 18.66 19.46 -5.65
CA GLN A 238 19.04 20.86 -5.44
C GLN A 238 18.20 21.83 -6.27
N VAL A 239 17.99 21.56 -7.56
CA VAL A 239 17.17 22.41 -8.45
C VAL A 239 15.74 22.53 -7.95
N VAL A 240 15.13 21.41 -7.54
CA VAL A 240 13.75 21.40 -7.02
C VAL A 240 13.66 22.17 -5.71
N THR A 241 14.59 21.92 -4.79
CA THR A 241 14.66 22.64 -3.50
C THR A 241 14.85 24.14 -3.71
N LEU A 242 15.77 24.52 -4.60
CA LEU A 242 16.03 25.92 -4.93
C LEU A 242 14.80 26.60 -5.52
N ALA A 243 14.07 25.94 -6.43
CA ALA A 243 12.85 26.47 -7.02
C ALA A 243 11.77 26.75 -5.96
N VAL A 244 11.52 25.80 -5.06
CA VAL A 244 10.54 25.96 -3.97
C VAL A 244 10.98 27.05 -2.99
N TYR A 245 12.24 27.05 -2.57
CA TYR A 245 12.73 28.02 -1.57
C TYR A 245 12.83 29.43 -2.14
N THR A 246 13.22 29.58 -3.41
CA THR A 246 13.22 30.89 -4.09
C THR A 246 11.81 31.44 -4.25
N PHE A 247 10.84 30.56 -4.56
CA PHE A 247 9.43 30.93 -4.58
C PHE A 247 8.95 31.45 -3.22
N PHE A 248 9.24 30.76 -2.13
CA PHE A 248 8.84 31.22 -0.80
C PHE A 248 9.63 32.42 -0.31
N PHE A 249 10.89 32.57 -0.70
CA PHE A 249 11.66 33.79 -0.46
C PHE A 249 11.01 34.99 -1.15
N ALA A 250 10.62 34.85 -2.42
CA ALA A 250 9.88 35.88 -3.14
C ALA A 250 8.52 36.16 -2.48
N CYS A 251 7.77 35.14 -2.05
CA CYS A 251 6.49 35.31 -1.34
C CYS A 251 6.64 36.01 0.02
N LEU A 252 7.74 35.77 0.73
CA LEU A 252 8.01 36.36 2.04
C LEU A 252 8.00 37.90 1.99
N ILE A 253 8.49 38.46 0.88
CA ILE A 253 8.55 39.89 0.61
C ILE A 253 7.33 40.34 -0.20
N GLY A 254 7.04 39.65 -1.31
CA GLY A 254 6.03 40.07 -2.28
C GLY A 254 4.59 39.94 -1.84
N ARG A 255 4.30 39.08 -0.86
CA ARG A 255 2.95 38.89 -0.30
C ARG A 255 2.72 39.67 0.99
N GLN A 256 3.54 40.68 1.26
CA GLN A 256 3.35 41.58 2.40
C GLN A 256 2.15 42.49 2.14
N PHE A 257 1.31 42.69 3.16
CA PHE A 257 0.21 43.66 3.06
C PHE A 257 0.80 45.08 3.09
N LEU A 258 0.59 45.82 2.00
CA LEU A 258 1.05 47.20 1.83
C LEU A 258 0.00 48.19 2.33
N ASP A 259 0.39 49.45 2.50
CA ASP A 259 -0.50 50.55 2.87
C ASP A 259 -1.62 50.76 1.82
N PRO A 260 -2.89 50.46 2.15
CA PRO A 260 -4.01 50.60 1.21
C PRO A 260 -4.23 52.05 0.74
N ALA A 261 -3.79 53.04 1.52
CA ALA A 261 -3.93 54.45 1.15
C ALA A 261 -3.09 54.84 -0.07
N GLN A 262 -2.08 54.04 -0.43
CA GLN A 262 -1.27 54.26 -1.64
C GLN A 262 -1.97 53.84 -2.93
N GLY A 263 -3.05 53.04 -2.85
CA GLY A 263 -3.79 52.60 -4.03
C GLY A 263 -2.98 51.73 -5.00
N HIS A 264 -2.06 50.90 -4.48
CA HIS A 264 -1.32 49.95 -5.32
C HIS A 264 -2.26 48.85 -5.84
N PRO A 265 -2.33 48.60 -7.17
CA PRO A 265 -3.23 47.59 -7.72
C PRO A 265 -3.04 46.22 -7.06
N GLY A 266 -4.15 45.61 -6.63
CA GLY A 266 -4.14 44.29 -5.97
C GLY A 266 -3.76 44.30 -4.49
N HIS A 267 -3.47 45.47 -3.90
CA HIS A 267 -3.07 45.64 -2.49
C HIS A 267 -4.02 46.58 -1.73
N ASP A 268 -5.33 46.50 -2.03
CA ASP A 268 -6.35 47.40 -1.47
C ASP A 268 -6.86 46.96 -0.09
N LEU A 269 -6.45 45.78 0.38
CA LEU A 269 -6.93 45.14 1.59
C LEU A 269 -5.76 44.67 2.46
N ASP A 270 -5.84 44.94 3.76
CA ASP A 270 -4.86 44.48 4.76
C ASP A 270 -5.54 43.55 5.78
N LEU A 271 -5.21 42.25 5.69
CA LEU A 271 -5.74 41.22 6.59
C LEU A 271 -4.78 40.88 7.73
N TYR A 272 -3.59 41.49 7.78
CA TYR A 272 -2.45 41.17 8.66
C TYR A 272 -1.87 39.75 8.50
N VAL A 273 -2.71 38.73 8.40
CA VAL A 273 -2.33 37.32 8.26
C VAL A 273 -2.57 36.87 6.82
N PRO A 274 -1.53 36.41 6.10
CA PRO A 274 -1.63 36.06 4.69
C PRO A 274 -2.17 34.62 4.53
N VAL A 275 -3.46 34.42 4.84
CA VAL A 275 -4.11 33.08 4.91
C VAL A 275 -3.84 32.22 3.66
N PHE A 276 -4.01 32.78 2.47
CA PHE A 276 -3.80 32.03 1.23
C PHE A 276 -2.32 31.75 0.92
N THR A 277 -1.40 32.63 1.33
CA THR A 277 0.04 32.36 1.24
C THR A 277 0.46 31.25 2.20
N LEU A 278 -0.12 31.21 3.40
CA LEU A 278 0.10 30.11 4.35
C LEU A 278 -0.48 28.78 3.83
N LEU A 279 -1.62 28.79 3.14
CA LEU A 279 -2.16 27.60 2.47
C LEU A 279 -1.28 27.16 1.29
N GLN A 280 -0.79 28.09 0.47
CA GLN A 280 0.19 27.80 -0.59
C GLN A 280 1.48 27.20 0.00
N PHE A 281 1.89 27.66 1.18
CA PHE A 281 3.00 27.04 1.92
C PHE A 281 2.74 25.57 2.22
N PHE A 282 1.57 25.24 2.79
CA PHE A 282 1.19 23.84 3.01
C PHE A 282 1.20 23.04 1.70
N PHE A 283 0.72 23.59 0.59
CA PHE A 283 0.68 22.86 -0.67
C PHE A 283 2.07 22.59 -1.26
N TYR A 284 2.90 23.62 -1.50
CA TYR A 284 4.19 23.41 -2.16
C TYR A 284 5.26 22.83 -1.22
N SER A 285 5.39 23.34 0.01
CA SER A 285 6.34 22.77 0.97
C SER A 285 5.91 21.38 1.40
N GLY A 286 4.60 21.13 1.56
CA GLY A 286 4.09 19.80 1.87
C GLY A 286 4.33 18.81 0.75
N TRP A 287 4.15 19.23 -0.50
CA TRP A 287 4.45 18.37 -1.66
C TRP A 287 5.95 18.09 -1.80
N LEU A 288 6.82 19.04 -1.46
CA LEU A 288 8.26 18.79 -1.31
C LEU A 288 8.55 17.79 -0.17
N LYS A 289 7.87 17.92 0.98
CA LYS A 289 8.01 16.98 2.11
C LYS A 289 7.60 15.55 1.77
N VAL A 290 6.63 15.35 0.86
CA VAL A 290 6.31 14.02 0.34
C VAL A 290 7.56 13.40 -0.32
N ALA A 291 8.29 14.16 -1.14
CA ALA A 291 9.53 13.67 -1.72
C ALA A 291 10.62 13.46 -0.65
N GLU A 292 10.78 14.42 0.28
CA GLU A 292 11.79 14.33 1.35
C GLU A 292 11.64 13.08 2.21
N GLN A 293 10.40 12.71 2.56
CA GLN A 293 10.10 11.52 3.34
C GLN A 293 10.32 10.22 2.53
N LEU A 294 9.92 10.19 1.26
CA LEU A 294 9.94 8.96 0.45
C LEU A 294 11.28 8.72 -0.26
N ILE A 295 12.20 9.68 -0.26
CA ILE A 295 13.50 9.57 -0.96
C ILE A 295 14.36 8.43 -0.40
N ASN A 296 14.27 8.17 0.91
CA ASN A 296 14.89 7.04 1.59
C ASN A 296 13.89 6.38 2.55
N PRO A 297 13.13 5.37 2.09
CA PRO A 297 12.11 4.71 2.91
C PRO A 297 12.65 3.71 3.93
N PHE A 298 13.97 3.62 4.10
CA PHE A 298 14.63 2.72 5.04
C PHE A 298 15.16 3.46 6.28
N GLY A 299 14.69 4.69 6.49
CA GLY A 299 14.99 5.52 7.65
C GLY A 299 14.19 5.13 8.91
N GLU A 300 13.75 6.15 9.63
CA GLU A 300 13.02 6.04 10.90
C GLU A 300 11.81 6.99 10.96
N ASP A 301 11.38 7.53 9.82
CA ASP A 301 10.17 8.35 9.73
C ASP A 301 8.90 7.51 9.98
N ASP A 302 7.79 8.19 10.31
CA ASP A 302 6.54 7.51 10.65
C ASP A 302 6.01 6.59 9.53
N ASP A 303 6.32 6.90 8.25
CA ASP A 303 5.88 6.15 7.05
C ASP A 303 6.98 5.37 6.35
N ASP A 304 8.16 5.26 6.96
CA ASP A 304 9.22 4.39 6.45
C ASP A 304 8.83 2.91 6.59
N PHE A 305 9.53 2.04 5.86
CA PHE A 305 9.29 0.60 5.87
C PHE A 305 9.69 -0.03 7.21
N GLU A 306 8.84 -0.92 7.73
CA GLU A 306 9.12 -1.70 8.95
C GLU A 306 10.09 -2.86 8.71
N ALA A 307 11.32 -2.56 8.28
CA ALA A 307 12.33 -3.58 7.95
C ALA A 307 12.64 -4.53 9.14
N ASN A 308 12.66 -4.01 10.37
CA ASN A 308 12.84 -4.84 11.58
C ASN A 308 11.73 -5.87 11.76
N TRP A 309 10.46 -5.49 11.54
CA TRP A 309 9.34 -6.42 11.63
C TRP A 309 9.38 -7.46 10.51
N ILE A 310 9.77 -7.06 9.28
CA ILE A 310 9.95 -7.99 8.16
C ILE A 310 10.99 -9.06 8.50
N ILE A 311 12.12 -8.66 9.09
CA ILE A 311 13.17 -9.59 9.54
C ILE A 311 12.62 -10.60 10.56
N ASP A 312 11.88 -10.14 11.57
CA ASP A 312 11.34 -11.00 12.63
C ASP A 312 10.28 -11.97 12.09
N ARG A 313 9.33 -11.45 11.30
CA ARG A 313 8.31 -12.25 10.63
C ARG A 313 8.95 -13.30 9.74
N ASN A 314 9.93 -12.90 8.92
CA ASN A 314 10.57 -13.79 7.98
C ASN A 314 11.33 -14.90 8.70
N LEU A 315 12.08 -14.58 9.76
CA LEU A 315 12.76 -15.58 10.58
C LEU A 315 11.77 -16.60 11.15
N GLN A 316 10.70 -16.13 11.79
CA GLN A 316 9.71 -17.00 12.42
C GLN A 316 8.97 -17.89 11.41
N VAL A 317 8.34 -17.28 10.40
CA VAL A 317 7.49 -17.98 9.44
C VAL A 317 8.30 -18.98 8.62
N SER A 318 9.49 -18.59 8.16
CA SER A 318 10.31 -19.45 7.32
C SER A 318 10.85 -20.67 8.09
N LEU A 319 11.24 -20.52 9.35
CA LEU A 319 11.67 -21.65 10.19
C LEU A 319 10.51 -22.60 10.51
N LEU A 320 9.31 -22.08 10.79
CA LEU A 320 8.11 -22.91 11.01
C LEU A 320 7.74 -23.72 9.76
N ALA A 321 7.72 -23.06 8.59
CA ALA A 321 7.29 -23.66 7.33
C ALA A 321 8.17 -24.83 6.88
N VAL A 322 9.49 -24.76 7.12
CA VAL A 322 10.43 -25.82 6.71
C VAL A 322 10.70 -26.85 7.81
N ASP A 323 10.15 -26.67 9.00
CA ASP A 323 10.37 -27.56 10.14
C ASP A 323 9.07 -28.25 10.57
N GLU A 324 8.23 -27.55 11.33
CA GLU A 324 6.99 -28.11 11.91
C GLU A 324 5.96 -28.49 10.83
N MET A 325 5.97 -27.79 9.70
CA MET A 325 5.06 -28.03 8.59
C MET A 325 5.62 -29.02 7.55
N HIS A 326 6.89 -29.43 7.65
CA HIS A 326 7.48 -30.32 6.66
C HIS A 326 6.78 -31.69 6.65
N MET A 327 6.13 -32.01 5.53
CA MET A 327 5.35 -33.24 5.34
C MET A 327 4.35 -33.52 6.47
N ASN A 328 3.86 -32.46 7.11
CA ASN A 328 2.86 -32.50 8.16
C ASN A 328 1.55 -31.90 7.62
N LEU A 329 0.74 -32.75 6.99
CA LEU A 329 -0.52 -32.37 6.37
C LEU A 329 -1.70 -32.84 7.23
N PRO A 330 -2.82 -32.08 7.24
CA PRO A 330 -4.07 -32.61 7.79
C PRO A 330 -4.52 -33.85 7.02
N HIS A 331 -5.31 -34.71 7.68
CA HIS A 331 -5.89 -35.88 7.03
C HIS A 331 -6.76 -35.47 5.83
N MET A 332 -6.58 -36.18 4.71
CA MET A 332 -7.40 -35.94 3.52
C MET A 332 -8.83 -36.40 3.76
N THR A 333 -9.78 -35.48 3.61
CA THR A 333 -11.22 -35.74 3.73
C THR A 333 -11.93 -35.21 2.50
N LYS A 334 -13.06 -35.82 2.15
CA LYS A 334 -13.98 -35.26 1.15
C LYS A 334 -14.45 -33.89 1.62
N ASP A 335 -14.44 -32.90 0.75
CA ASP A 335 -14.97 -31.59 1.05
C ASP A 335 -16.52 -31.61 1.08
N ILE A 336 -17.11 -30.52 1.56
CA ILE A 336 -18.57 -30.41 1.74
C ILE A 336 -19.35 -30.40 0.42
N TYR A 337 -18.69 -30.14 -0.71
CA TYR A 337 -19.30 -30.11 -2.05
C TYR A 337 -18.90 -31.33 -2.89
N TRP A 338 -18.34 -32.39 -2.30
CA TRP A 338 -17.74 -33.52 -3.03
C TRP A 338 -18.63 -34.15 -4.12
N ASN A 339 -19.95 -34.19 -3.92
CA ASN A 339 -20.91 -34.72 -4.90
C ASN A 339 -21.81 -33.64 -5.52
N ASP A 340 -21.52 -32.36 -5.27
CA ASP A 340 -22.32 -31.23 -5.77
C ASP A 340 -21.61 -30.57 -6.96
N SER A 341 -22.23 -30.64 -8.14
CA SER A 341 -21.71 -30.01 -9.35
C SER A 341 -21.87 -28.48 -9.36
N ASP A 342 -22.71 -27.92 -8.48
CA ASP A 342 -22.98 -26.48 -8.38
C ASP A 342 -22.66 -26.00 -6.95
N ALA A 343 -21.38 -26.00 -6.60
CA ALA A 343 -20.90 -25.58 -5.28
C ALA A 343 -21.23 -24.10 -4.99
N ARG A 344 -22.09 -23.86 -3.99
CA ARG A 344 -22.53 -22.52 -3.58
C ARG A 344 -22.21 -22.24 -2.11
N PRO A 345 -21.09 -21.52 -1.84
CA PRO A 345 -20.78 -21.05 -0.49
C PRO A 345 -21.88 -20.17 0.12
N PRO A 346 -22.19 -20.31 1.41
CA PRO A 346 -23.21 -19.49 2.06
C PRO A 346 -22.74 -18.04 2.23
N TYR A 347 -23.69 -17.11 2.13
CA TYR A 347 -23.47 -15.69 2.46
C TYR A 347 -24.01 -15.38 3.86
N THR A 348 -23.31 -14.52 4.60
CA THR A 348 -23.85 -13.95 5.83
C THR A 348 -24.95 -12.94 5.49
N LEU A 349 -25.82 -12.62 6.46
CA LEU A 349 -26.90 -11.66 6.27
C LEU A 349 -26.38 -10.28 5.80
N ALA A 350 -25.25 -9.83 6.36
CA ALA A 350 -24.63 -8.55 5.99
C ALA A 350 -24.02 -8.54 4.58
N ALA A 351 -23.75 -9.73 4.00
CA ALA A 351 -23.15 -9.88 2.69
C ALA A 351 -24.15 -10.34 1.61
N ALA A 352 -25.43 -10.56 1.97
CA ALA A 352 -26.43 -11.11 1.06
C ALA A 352 -26.61 -10.27 -0.22
N ASP A 353 -26.51 -8.95 -0.10
CA ASP A 353 -26.62 -8.01 -1.23
C ASP A 353 -25.45 -8.15 -2.24
N TYR A 354 -24.34 -8.80 -1.86
CA TYR A 354 -23.21 -9.09 -2.75
C TYR A 354 -23.35 -10.41 -3.52
N CYS A 355 -24.42 -11.18 -3.28
CA CYS A 355 -24.74 -12.36 -4.08
C CYS A 355 -25.34 -11.91 -5.41
N ILE A 356 -24.48 -11.56 -6.37
CA ILE A 356 -24.85 -11.13 -7.71
C ILE A 356 -24.79 -12.28 -8.71
N PRO A 357 -25.53 -12.24 -9.83
CA PRO A 357 -25.39 -13.22 -10.90
C PRO A 357 -23.98 -13.19 -11.52
N SER A 358 -23.58 -14.31 -12.12
CA SER A 358 -22.30 -14.40 -12.82
C SER A 358 -22.22 -13.36 -13.94
N PHE A 359 -21.11 -12.62 -13.97
CA PHE A 359 -20.83 -11.70 -15.06
C PHE A 359 -20.30 -12.49 -16.26
N LEU A 360 -21.13 -12.64 -17.30
CA LEU A 360 -20.81 -13.42 -18.50
C LEU A 360 -20.10 -12.60 -19.59
N GLY A 361 -19.83 -11.31 -19.33
CA GLY A 361 -19.27 -10.36 -20.29
C GLY A 361 -20.27 -9.30 -20.71
N SER A 362 -19.77 -8.13 -21.13
CA SER A 362 -20.60 -6.98 -21.51
C SER A 362 -21.37 -7.17 -22.83
N THR A 363 -21.02 -8.19 -23.61
CA THR A 363 -21.60 -8.44 -24.94
C THR A 363 -22.78 -9.42 -24.94
N THR A 364 -23.07 -10.06 -23.80
CA THR A 364 -24.13 -11.08 -23.68
C THR A 364 -25.51 -10.52 -24.03
N ASP A 365 -25.77 -9.25 -23.71
CA ASP A 365 -27.04 -8.57 -24.01
C ASP A 365 -27.14 -8.07 -25.47
N MET A 366 -26.04 -8.07 -26.22
CA MET A 366 -26.05 -7.67 -27.64
C MET A 366 -26.58 -8.78 -28.56
N GLY A 367 -26.65 -10.02 -28.08
CA GLY A 367 -27.18 -11.18 -28.80
C GLY A 367 -28.60 -11.53 -28.36
N SER A 368 -29.61 -10.98 -29.04
CA SER A 368 -31.03 -11.41 -29.02
C SER A 368 -31.78 -11.33 -27.68
N ALA A 369 -32.94 -10.66 -27.72
CA ALA A 369 -33.95 -10.63 -26.67
C ALA A 369 -34.54 -12.04 -26.41
N LEU A 370 -33.86 -12.84 -25.60
CA LEU A 370 -34.46 -13.97 -24.89
C LEU A 370 -34.45 -13.60 -23.41
N SER A 371 -35.55 -12.97 -22.97
CA SER A 371 -35.79 -12.56 -21.60
C SER A 371 -35.79 -13.76 -20.66
N PHE A 372 -34.62 -14.08 -20.08
CA PHE A 372 -34.54 -14.92 -18.89
C PHE A 372 -34.84 -14.06 -17.67
N TRP A 373 -36.10 -14.10 -17.22
CA TRP A 373 -36.51 -13.42 -15.99
C TRP A 373 -35.85 -14.12 -14.79
N SER A 374 -34.87 -13.44 -14.19
CA SER A 374 -34.21 -13.84 -12.94
C SER A 374 -35.14 -13.61 -11.73
N LEU A 375 -35.09 -14.52 -10.76
CA LEU A 375 -35.82 -14.43 -9.49
C LEU A 375 -35.54 -13.10 -8.78
N VAL A 376 -36.60 -12.32 -8.55
CA VAL A 376 -36.56 -11.15 -7.67
C VAL A 376 -36.68 -11.62 -6.22
N TYR A 377 -35.59 -11.57 -5.47
CA TYR A 377 -35.63 -11.72 -4.01
C TYR A 377 -36.13 -10.41 -3.39
N HIS A 378 -37.32 -10.42 -2.78
CA HIS A 378 -37.79 -9.32 -1.96
C HIS A 378 -37.74 -9.72 -0.48
N ARG A 379 -37.24 -8.80 0.35
CA ARG A 379 -37.08 -8.95 1.81
C ARG A 379 -38.24 -9.76 2.42
N SER A 380 -37.88 -10.92 2.96
CA SER A 380 -38.70 -11.79 3.82
C SER A 380 -39.71 -12.74 3.15
N SER A 381 -39.78 -12.86 1.81
CA SER A 381 -40.60 -13.92 1.17
C SER A 381 -40.05 -14.32 -0.20
N VAL A 382 -39.89 -15.64 -0.43
CA VAL A 382 -39.48 -16.19 -1.74
C VAL A 382 -40.73 -16.47 -2.57
N PHE A 383 -40.84 -15.79 -3.71
CA PHE A 383 -41.89 -16.05 -4.70
C PHE A 383 -41.30 -16.89 -5.83
N LYS A 384 -41.88 -18.07 -6.08
CA LYS A 384 -41.56 -18.89 -7.26
C LYS A 384 -42.80 -18.94 -8.14
N ILE A 385 -42.70 -18.35 -9.32
CA ILE A 385 -43.72 -18.45 -10.37
C ILE A 385 -43.21 -19.46 -11.39
N THR A 386 -43.95 -20.53 -11.58
CA THR A 386 -43.67 -21.53 -12.62
C THR A 386 -44.80 -21.48 -13.64
N TYR A 387 -44.43 -21.33 -14.91
CA TYR A 387 -45.33 -21.41 -16.05
C TYR A 387 -45.15 -22.76 -16.74
N ASP A 388 -46.27 -23.38 -17.12
CA ASP A 388 -46.28 -24.57 -17.96
C ASP A 388 -45.97 -24.15 -19.42
N GLN A 389 -44.93 -24.74 -20.02
CA GLN A 389 -44.49 -24.42 -21.38
C GLN A 389 -45.55 -24.74 -22.45
N GLN A 390 -46.55 -25.58 -22.14
CA GLN A 390 -47.60 -25.94 -23.10
C GLN A 390 -48.88 -25.13 -22.97
N ASN A 391 -49.07 -24.34 -21.90
CA ASN A 391 -50.30 -23.56 -21.71
C ASN A 391 -50.08 -22.29 -20.86
N PRO A 392 -49.75 -21.14 -21.48
CA PRO A 392 -49.31 -19.93 -20.75
C PRO A 392 -50.40 -19.27 -19.89
N GLU A 393 -51.67 -19.66 -20.02
CA GLU A 393 -52.77 -19.13 -19.19
C GLU A 393 -52.92 -19.81 -17.82
N ARG A 394 -52.12 -20.86 -17.52
CA ARG A 394 -52.13 -21.54 -16.21
C ARG A 394 -50.82 -21.32 -15.44
N GLY A 395 -50.59 -20.08 -15.00
CA GLY A 395 -49.54 -19.80 -14.01
C GLY A 395 -49.92 -20.31 -12.62
N GLN A 396 -49.02 -21.03 -11.94
CA GLN A 396 -49.19 -21.40 -10.52
C GLN A 396 -48.25 -20.56 -9.65
N LEU A 397 -48.82 -19.90 -8.64
CA LEU A 397 -48.08 -19.08 -7.68
C LEU A 397 -47.82 -19.90 -6.41
N TYR A 398 -46.55 -20.08 -6.05
CA TYR A 398 -46.15 -20.76 -4.82
C TYR A 398 -45.62 -19.75 -3.80
N PHE A 399 -46.17 -19.81 -2.59
CA PHE A 399 -45.77 -18.96 -1.46
C PHE A 399 -44.99 -19.78 -0.44
N TYR A 400 -43.82 -19.30 -0.04
CA TYR A 400 -42.97 -19.92 0.98
C TYR A 400 -42.79 -19.00 2.18
N ILE A 401 -43.33 -19.40 3.34
CA ILE A 401 -43.03 -18.82 4.67
C ILE A 401 -42.40 -19.93 5.50
N ASN A 402 -41.27 -19.66 6.15
CA ASN A 402 -40.63 -20.56 7.13
C ASN A 402 -40.59 -22.03 6.68
N SER A 403 -40.15 -22.26 5.44
CA SER A 403 -39.94 -23.61 4.88
C SER A 403 -41.19 -24.51 4.78
N ARG A 404 -42.41 -23.94 4.81
CA ARG A 404 -43.66 -24.66 4.48
C ARG A 404 -44.25 -24.15 3.16
N CYS A 405 -44.64 -25.07 2.29
CA CYS A 405 -45.23 -24.80 0.98
C CYS A 405 -46.76 -24.69 1.12
N PHE A 406 -47.33 -23.55 0.73
CA PHE A 406 -48.78 -23.36 0.63
C PHE A 406 -49.18 -23.21 -0.84
N LYS A 407 -50.09 -24.07 -1.31
CA LYS A 407 -50.62 -24.05 -2.68
C LYS A 407 -51.80 -23.10 -2.74
N VAL A 408 -51.64 -21.94 -3.39
CA VAL A 408 -52.76 -21.04 -3.68
C VAL A 408 -53.35 -21.44 -5.03
N VAL A 409 -54.47 -22.16 -5.03
CA VAL A 409 -55.22 -22.47 -6.26
C VAL A 409 -56.18 -21.31 -6.53
N LYS A 410 -55.81 -20.40 -7.42
CA LYS A 410 -56.77 -19.49 -8.04
C LYS A 410 -56.50 -19.41 -9.54
N LEU A 411 -57.49 -19.73 -10.36
CA LEU A 411 -57.44 -19.53 -11.82
C LEU A 411 -57.15 -18.06 -12.10
N LEU A 412 -56.01 -17.76 -12.71
CA LEU A 412 -55.68 -16.44 -13.25
C LEU A 412 -56.23 -16.36 -14.68
N THR A 413 -57.52 -16.02 -14.83
CA THR A 413 -58.06 -15.58 -16.12
C THR A 413 -57.64 -14.13 -16.37
N THR A 414 -56.68 -13.95 -17.28
CA THR A 414 -56.40 -12.87 -18.26
C THR A 414 -56.74 -11.38 -18.03
N HIS A 415 -57.29 -10.92 -16.90
CA HIS A 415 -57.67 -9.51 -16.71
C HIS A 415 -57.16 -8.87 -15.40
N LEU A 416 -55.87 -9.02 -15.08
CA LEU A 416 -55.25 -8.31 -13.94
C LEU A 416 -53.97 -7.54 -14.33
N PHE A 417 -53.99 -6.86 -15.47
CA PHE A 417 -52.87 -6.00 -15.93
C PHE A 417 -52.88 -4.57 -15.36
N HIS A 418 -53.77 -4.21 -14.43
CA HIS A 418 -53.81 -2.86 -13.84
C HIS A 418 -54.21 -2.86 -12.37
N PHE A 419 -53.32 -3.27 -11.47
CA PHE A 419 -53.48 -3.04 -10.03
C PHE A 419 -52.27 -2.27 -9.49
N SER A 420 -52.53 -1.14 -8.82
CA SER A 420 -51.49 -0.33 -8.17
C SER A 420 -51.07 -0.95 -6.82
N ARG A 421 -49.88 -0.58 -6.30
CA ARG A 421 -49.23 -1.11 -5.08
C ARG A 421 -50.18 -1.30 -3.87
N THR A 422 -51.24 -0.51 -3.78
CA THR A 422 -52.18 -0.50 -2.65
C THR A 422 -53.23 -1.60 -2.72
N GLN A 423 -53.59 -2.07 -3.92
CA GLN A 423 -54.67 -3.05 -4.09
C GLN A 423 -54.22 -4.51 -3.93
N ILE A 424 -52.91 -4.78 -3.97
CA ILE A 424 -52.34 -6.11 -3.66
C ILE A 424 -52.38 -6.38 -2.15
N PHE A 425 -52.28 -5.34 -1.31
CA PHE A 425 -52.34 -5.45 0.15
C PHE A 425 -53.74 -5.82 0.67
N SER A 426 -54.82 -5.40 0.01
CA SER A 426 -56.20 -5.69 0.45
C SER A 426 -56.66 -7.12 0.13
N LEU A 427 -56.03 -7.79 -0.84
CA LEU A 427 -56.33 -9.18 -1.18
C LEU A 427 -55.71 -10.20 -0.21
N LEU A 428 -54.76 -9.77 0.62
CA LEU A 428 -54.03 -10.60 1.59
C LEU A 428 -54.51 -10.44 3.04
N SER A 429 -55.48 -9.56 3.32
CA SER A 429 -56.09 -9.41 4.67
C SER A 429 -57.31 -10.30 4.91
N LEU A 430 -57.57 -11.29 4.04
CA LEU A 430 -58.70 -12.22 4.13
C LEU A 430 -58.27 -13.72 4.16
N VAL A 431 -57.00 -13.98 4.47
CA VAL A 431 -56.43 -15.29 4.84
C VAL A 431 -55.57 -15.05 6.07
#